data_AF-A0A0S9QQD4-F1
#
_entry.id   AF-A0A0S9QQD4-F1
#
_cell.length_a   1.000
_cell.length_b   1.000
_cell.length_c   1.000
_cell.angle_alpha   90.00
_cell.angle_beta   90.00
_cell.angle_gamma   90.00
#
_symmetry.space_group_name_H-M   'P 1'
#
loop_
_entity.id
_entity.type
_entity.pdbx_description
1 polymer ?
#
loop_
_entity_poly.entity_id
_entity_poly.type
_entity_poly.pdbx_seq_one_letter_code
_entity_poly.pdbx_strand_id
1 'polypeptide(L)' 'MAHAVRTAYSKVSVKSQTVLPAEVRAKLGIAPGDRLRYVLTADGIRIEKAQPEVEDPFVTFTEWASPIDDEDYANL' A
#
# COMPACT_ATOMS: atom_id res chain seq x y z
N MET A 1 -23.96 2.06 13.96
CA MET A 1 -23.75 3.53 13.95
C MET A 1 -23.33 3.93 12.54
N ALA A 2 -24.19 4.63 11.79
CA ALA A 2 -23.80 5.10 10.46
C ALA A 2 -22.72 6.18 10.61
N HIS A 3 -21.53 5.96 10.03
CA HIS A 3 -20.49 6.98 10.03
C HIS A 3 -20.88 8.06 9.03
N ALA A 4 -20.99 9.31 9.49
CA ALA A 4 -21.28 10.43 8.59
C ALA A 4 -20.16 10.55 7.54
N VAL A 5 -20.54 10.50 6.27
CA VAL A 5 -19.60 10.70 5.16
C VAL A 5 -19.18 12.17 5.13
N ARG A 6 -17.88 12.44 5.22
CA ARG A 6 -17.30 13.78 5.06
C ARG A 6 -16.58 13.86 3.73
N THR A 7 -16.82 14.92 2.98
CA THR A 7 -16.20 15.16 1.67
C THR A 7 -15.29 16.38 1.73
N ALA A 8 -14.07 16.24 1.22
CA ALA A 8 -13.11 17.31 1.06
C ALA A 8 -12.83 17.56 -0.42
N TYR A 9 -12.58 18.81 -0.79
CA TYR A 9 -12.31 19.20 -2.18
C TYR A 9 -10.96 19.89 -2.29
N SER A 10 -10.28 19.66 -3.41
CA SER A 10 -9.05 20.37 -3.78
C SER A 10 -9.08 20.69 -5.27
N LYS A 11 -8.43 21.79 -5.65
CA LYS A 11 -8.30 22.17 -7.06
C LYS A 11 -7.12 21.43 -7.69
N VAL A 12 -7.28 21.05 -8.94
CA VAL A 12 -6.19 20.53 -9.78
C VAL A 12 -5.53 21.70 -10.49
N SER A 13 -4.20 21.80 -10.40
CA SER A 13 -3.40 22.83 -11.07
C SER A 13 -3.19 22.49 -12.55
N VAL A 14 -2.63 23.42 -13.31
CA VAL A 14 -2.32 23.23 -14.75
C VAL A 14 -1.40 22.04 -15.01
N LYS A 15 -0.57 21.65 -14.02
CA LYS A 15 0.33 20.49 -14.12
C LYS A 15 -0.28 19.20 -13.58
N SER A 16 -1.61 19.14 -13.48
CA SER A 16 -2.34 18.00 -12.91
C SER A 16 -1.95 17.68 -11.46
N GLN A 17 -1.44 18.66 -10.72
CA GLN A 17 -1.10 18.50 -9.31
C GLN A 17 -2.27 18.97 -8.45
N THR A 18 -2.50 18.30 -7.32
CA THR A 18 -3.44 18.78 -6.31
C THR A 18 -2.81 18.72 -4.94
N VAL A 19 -3.21 19.66 -4.08
CA VAL A 19 -2.79 19.68 -2.68
C VAL A 19 -3.84 18.94 -1.87
N LEU A 20 -3.45 17.86 -1.21
CA LEU A 20 -4.33 17.15 -0.30
C LEU A 20 -4.76 18.09 0.85
N PRO A 21 -6.07 18.26 1.10
CA PRO A 21 -6.58 19.04 2.23
C PRO A 21 -6.00 18.55 3.56
N ALA A 22 -5.85 19.46 4.53
CA ALA A 22 -5.20 19.15 5.80
C ALA A 22 -5.84 17.95 6.52
N GLU A 23 -7.17 17.86 6.53
CA GLU A 23 -7.90 16.75 7.14
C GLU A 23 -7.66 15.40 6.44
N VAL A 24 -7.49 15.42 5.11
CA VAL A 24 -7.18 14.20 4.33
C VAL A 24 -5.75 13.75 4.64
N ARG A 25 -4.78 14.67 4.67
CA ARG A 25 -3.39 14.35 5.03
C ARG A 25 -3.28 13.76 6.44
N ALA A 26 -3.96 14.37 7.41
CA ALA A 26 -3.98 13.90 8.79
C ALA A 26 -4.59 12.50 8.89
N LYS A 27 -5.68 12.24 8.16
CA LYS A 27 -6.32 10.93 8.15
C LYS A 27 -5.48 9.84 7.46
N LEU A 28 -4.73 10.20 6.42
CA LEU A 28 -3.79 9.31 5.74
C LEU A 28 -2.49 9.08 6.53
N GLY A 29 -2.17 9.94 7.50
CA GLY A 29 -0.94 9.83 8.30
C GLY A 29 0.33 9.98 7.47
N ILE A 30 0.32 10.90 6.50
CA ILE A 30 1.44 11.13 5.58
C ILE A 30 2.23 12.40 5.93
N ALA A 31 3.55 12.35 5.69
CA ALA A 31 4.49 13.45 5.81
C ALA A 31 5.15 13.78 4.45
N PRO A 32 5.82 14.94 4.29
CA PRO A 32 6.63 15.20 3.11
C PRO A 32 7.66 14.08 2.87
N GLY A 33 7.68 13.53 1.65
CA GLY A 33 8.54 12.40 1.28
C GLY A 33 7.82 11.04 1.29
N ASP A 34 6.67 10.92 1.96
CA ASP A 34 5.86 9.70 1.87
C ASP A 34 5.26 9.52 0.47
N ARG A 35 5.17 8.27 0.04
CA ARG A 35 4.52 7.88 -1.23
C ARG A 35 3.04 7.59 -1.00
N LEU A 36 2.23 7.86 -2.03
CA LEU A 36 0.84 7.46 -2.11
C LEU A 36 0.69 6.30 -3.08
N ARG A 37 -0.23 5.38 -2.76
CA ARG A 37 -0.63 4.28 -3.62
C ARG A 37 -2.04 4.56 -4.14
N TYR A 38 -2.21 4.50 -5.46
CA TYR A 38 -3.51 4.57 -6.12
C TYR A 38 -3.97 3.16 -6.46
N VAL A 39 -5.11 2.76 -5.89
CA VAL A 39 -5.72 1.46 -6.15
C VAL A 39 -6.88 1.67 -7.10
N LEU A 40 -6.76 1.11 -8.30
CA LEU A 40 -7.81 1.14 -9.31
C LEU A 40 -8.74 -0.04 -9.04
N THR A 41 -10.02 0.26 -8.82
CA THR A 41 -11.07 -0.73 -8.56
C THR A 41 -12.25 -0.48 -9.52
N ALA A 42 -13.20 -1.40 -9.58
CA ALA A 42 -14.39 -1.23 -10.41
C ALA A 42 -15.23 -0.01 -9.99
N ASP A 43 -15.27 0.28 -8.68
CA ASP A 43 -16.09 1.36 -8.11
C ASP A 43 -15.38 2.74 -8.12
N GLY A 44 -14.11 2.78 -8.52
CA GLY A 44 -13.32 4.00 -8.60
C GLY A 44 -11.88 3.84 -8.11
N ILE A 45 -11.29 4.97 -7.69
CA ILE A 45 -9.89 5.05 -7.28
C ILE A 45 -9.83 5.27 -5.76
N ARG A 46 -9.07 4.43 -5.07
CA ARG A 46 -8.74 4.61 -3.65
C ARG A 46 -7.30 5.09 -3.51
N ILE A 47 -7.09 6.10 -2.68
CA ILE A 47 -5.77 6.65 -2.36
C ILE A 47 -5.37 6.19 -0.96
N GLU A 48 -4.18 5.63 -0.84
CA GLU A 48 -3.64 5.13 0.42
C GLU A 48 -2.20 5.59 0.63
N LYS A 49 -1.74 5.56 1.89
CA LYS A 49 -0.31 5.66 2.19
C LYS A 49 0.38 4.40 1.65
N ALA A 50 1.38 4.58 0.79
CA ALA A 50 2.18 3.46 0.33
C ALA A 50 2.95 2.88 1.51
N GLN A 51 2.86 1.56 1.69
CA GLN A 51 3.76 0.87 2.59
C GLN A 51 5.17 0.88 1.98
N PRO A 52 6.22 0.86 2.81
CA PRO A 52 7.55 0.57 2.31
C PRO A 52 7.50 -0.73 1.50
N GLU A 53 8.15 -0.75 0.35
CA GLU A 53 8.43 -2.01 -0.34
C GLU A 53 9.35 -2.79 0.57
N VAL A 54 8.78 -3.69 1.36
CA VAL A 54 9.54 -4.72 2.02
C VAL A 54 9.90 -5.68 0.89
N GLU A 55 11.08 -5.47 0.28
CA GLU A 55 11.79 -6.59 -0.32
C GLU A 55 11.97 -7.59 0.81
N ASP A 56 11.15 -8.64 0.83
CA ASP A 56 11.41 -9.75 1.73
C ASP A 56 12.75 -10.34 1.30
N PRO A 57 13.80 -10.19 2.12
CA PRO A 57 15.14 -10.63 1.76
C PRO A 57 15.22 -12.15 1.58
N PHE A 58 14.15 -12.89 1.91
CA PHE A 58 14.05 -14.33 1.76
C PHE A 58 13.20 -14.82 0.58
N VAL A 59 12.56 -13.95 -0.22
CA VAL A 59 11.72 -14.36 -1.37
C VAL A 59 12.49 -15.16 -2.43
N THR A 60 13.82 -15.04 -2.48
CA THR A 60 14.67 -15.76 -3.43
C THR A 60 15.09 -17.16 -2.96
N PHE A 61 14.79 -17.59 -1.72
CA PHE A 61 15.17 -18.93 -1.23
C PHE A 61 14.11 -20.00 -1.46
N THR A 62 13.47 -20.03 -2.63
CA THR A 62 12.55 -21.13 -3.00
C THR A 62 13.27 -22.34 -3.60
N GLU A 63 14.58 -22.25 -3.87
CA GLU A 63 15.38 -23.34 -4.44
C GLU A 63 15.62 -24.53 -3.49
N TRP A 64 15.35 -24.37 -2.19
CA TRP A 64 15.53 -25.41 -1.15
C TRP A 64 14.19 -25.94 -0.60
N ALA A 65 13.08 -25.66 -1.28
CA ALA A 65 11.78 -26.26 -0.98
C ALA A 65 11.48 -27.39 -1.99
N SER A 66 12.48 -28.24 -2.25
CA SER A 66 12.30 -29.40 -3.13
C SER A 66 11.68 -30.55 -2.34
N PRO A 67 10.80 -31.37 -2.93
CA PRO A 67 10.18 -32.53 -2.26
C PRO A 67 11.18 -33.55 -1.69
N ILE A 68 12.43 -33.51 -2.17
CA ILE A 68 13.54 -34.35 -1.72
C ILE A 68 14.00 -33.95 -0.30
N ASP A 69 13.93 -32.66 0.04
CA ASP A 69 14.37 -32.18 1.36
C ASP A 69 13.42 -32.63 2.49
N ASP A 70 12.12 -32.83 2.18
CA ASP A 70 11.13 -33.35 3.14
C ASP A 70 11.32 -34.84 3.45
N GLU A 71 11.83 -35.65 2.50
CA GLU A 71 12.06 -37.09 2.72
C GLU A 71 13.30 -37.37 3.58
N ASP A 72 14.36 -36.56 3.43
CA ASP A 72 15.65 -36.82 4.10
C ASP A 72 15.67 -36.39 5.58
N TYR A 73 14.82 -35.45 6.00
CA TYR A 73 14.76 -34.95 7.40
C TYR A 73 13.51 -35.38 8.18
N ALA A 74 12.64 -36.22 7.61
CA ALA A 74 11.40 -36.66 8.26
C ALA A 74 11.59 -37.44 9.58
N ASN A 75 12.81 -37.90 9.89
CA ASN A 75 13.12 -38.72 11.08
C ASN A 75 14.30 -38.18 11.93
N LEU A 76 14.58 -36.87 11.88
CA LEU A 76 15.51 -36.21 12.82
C LEU A 76 14.80 -35.75 14.10
#